data_AF-A0A924P4K5-F1
#
_entry.id   AF-A0A924P4K5-F1
#
_cell.length_a   1.000
_cell.length_b   1.000
_cell.length_c   1.000
_cell.angle_alpha   90.00
_cell.angle_beta   90.00
_cell.angle_gamma   90.00
#
_symmetry.space_group_name_H-M   'P 1'
#
loop_
_entity.id
_entity.type
_entity.pdbx_description
1 polymer ?
#
loop_
_entity_poly.entity_id
_entity_poly.type
_entity_poly.pdbx_seq_one_letter_code
_entity_poly.pdbx_strand_id
1 'polypeptide(L)'
;VWGFNNKFSYKNLALSFQFDGRMGGVMEDYVRKKTFQGGRHIETVEDALGAARYNDTKGIKSYLGEGVQVYNNVAITYDPLTGAITNYSALQFAANATKTYAQDYVSRVNSIPEPNMMSKNYLKLREVILGYNIPVGSKSFIHSANVSLVARNLLYILKDRRFNDVDIDQYAGNQTGTNLQTPTTRSYGINVNFVF
;
A
#
# COMPACT_ATOMS: atom_id res chain seq x y z
N VAL A 1 -10.71 -9.15 9.30
CA VAL A 1 -9.72 -8.38 10.11
C VAL A 1 -9.32 -9.27 11.26
N TRP A 2 -8.06 -9.26 11.66
CA TRP A 2 -7.55 -10.12 12.71
C TRP A 2 -6.50 -9.39 13.55
N GLY A 3 -6.27 -9.86 14.77
CA GLY A 3 -5.28 -9.32 15.69
C GLY A 3 -4.68 -10.42 16.55
N PHE A 4 -3.41 -10.25 16.91
CA PHE A 4 -2.66 -11.15 17.77
C PHE A 4 -1.89 -10.30 18.78
N ASN A 5 -2.23 -10.44 20.06
CA ASN A 5 -1.45 -9.84 21.14
C ASN A 5 -0.81 -10.94 21.98
N ASN A 6 0.38 -10.67 22.50
CA ASN A 6 1.02 -11.52 23.49
C ASN A 6 1.77 -10.68 24.50
N LYS A 7 1.82 -11.19 25.74
CA LYS A 7 2.57 -10.59 26.83
C LYS A 7 3.41 -11.66 27.52
N PHE A 8 4.71 -11.45 27.52
CA PHE A 8 5.67 -12.21 28.31
C PHE A 8 6.04 -11.39 29.54
N SER A 9 6.08 -12.03 30.71
CA SER A 9 6.52 -11.39 31.95
C SER A 9 7.55 -12.28 32.64
N TYR A 10 8.65 -11.69 33.07
CA TYR A 10 9.69 -12.37 33.83
C TYR A 10 10.25 -11.44 34.91
N LYS A 11 10.02 -11.82 36.18
CA LYS A 11 10.34 -10.98 37.34
C LYS A 11 9.75 -9.58 37.18
N ASN A 12 10.61 -8.57 37.13
CA ASN A 12 10.26 -7.17 37.03
C ASN A 12 10.11 -6.69 35.58
N LEU A 13 10.36 -7.55 34.58
CA LEU A 13 10.29 -7.20 33.17
C LEU A 13 8.98 -7.71 32.56
N ALA A 14 8.39 -6.91 31.69
CA ALA A 14 7.25 -7.31 30.86
C ALA A 14 7.48 -6.85 29.41
N LEU A 15 7.33 -7.76 28.46
CA LEU A 15 7.32 -7.48 27.03
C LEU A 15 5.92 -7.78 26.49
N SER A 16 5.27 -6.79 25.89
CA SER A 16 4.02 -6.94 25.17
C SER A 16 4.22 -6.57 23.71
N PHE A 17 3.56 -7.28 22.81
CA PHE A 17 3.50 -6.88 21.41
C PHE A 17 2.15 -7.22 20.79
N GLN A 18 1.80 -6.46 19.75
CA GLN A 18 0.56 -6.58 19.01
C GLN A 18 0.84 -6.59 17.51
N PHE A 19 0.40 -7.65 16.86
CA PHE A 19 0.21 -7.71 15.41
C PHE A 19 -1.26 -7.56 15.06
N ASP A 20 -1.53 -6.95 13.93
CA ASP A 20 -2.85 -6.94 13.31
C ASP A 20 -2.75 -7.00 11.80
N GLY A 21 -3.85 -7.35 11.18
CA GLY A 21 -3.93 -7.41 9.75
C GLY A 21 -5.33 -7.54 9.19
N ARG A 22 -5.38 -7.40 7.88
CA ARG A 22 -6.57 -7.63 7.09
C ARG A 22 -6.25 -8.62 5.98
N MET A 23 -7.21 -9.48 5.68
CA MET A 23 -7.19 -10.38 4.53
C MET A 23 -8.51 -10.22 3.78
N GLY A 24 -8.43 -10.18 2.45
CA GLY A 24 -9.54 -10.00 1.55
C GLY A 24 -9.81 -8.54 1.16
N GLY A 25 -10.33 -8.39 -0.05
CA GLY A 25 -10.69 -7.11 -0.65
C GLY A 25 -9.59 -6.50 -1.51
N VAL A 26 -10.05 -5.65 -2.42
CA VAL A 26 -9.22 -4.83 -3.30
C VAL A 26 -9.76 -3.40 -3.25
N MET A 27 -8.91 -2.43 -3.52
CA MET A 27 -9.28 -1.01 -3.63
C MET A 27 -8.34 -0.30 -4.61
N GLU A 28 -8.74 0.83 -5.16
CA GLU A 28 -7.88 1.67 -5.99
C GLU A 28 -6.92 2.49 -5.09
N ASP A 29 -5.62 2.48 -5.41
CA ASP A 29 -4.65 3.38 -4.80
C ASP A 29 -4.59 4.72 -5.54
N TYR A 30 -5.26 5.71 -4.98
CA TYR A 30 -5.26 7.08 -5.49
C TYR A 30 -3.93 7.80 -5.31
N VAL A 31 -3.13 7.46 -4.29
CA VAL A 31 -1.80 8.05 -4.08
C VAL A 31 -0.88 7.64 -5.23
N ARG A 32 -0.81 6.33 -5.52
CA ARG A 32 -0.06 5.81 -6.66
C ARG A 32 -0.53 6.41 -7.99
N LYS A 33 -1.85 6.48 -8.20
CA LYS A 33 -2.43 7.09 -9.41
C LYS A 33 -1.92 8.51 -9.64
N LYS A 34 -1.90 9.34 -8.59
CA LYS A 34 -1.43 10.73 -8.67
C LYS A 34 0.07 10.86 -8.81
N THR A 35 0.86 10.01 -8.15
CA THR A 35 2.32 10.02 -8.33
C THR A 35 2.72 9.52 -9.71
N PHE A 36 1.99 8.58 -10.31
CA PHE A 36 2.14 8.21 -11.72
C PHE A 36 1.79 9.37 -12.65
N GLN A 37 0.62 9.98 -12.48
CA GLN A 37 0.18 11.12 -13.29
C GLN A 37 1.21 12.26 -13.27
N GLY A 38 1.79 12.54 -12.11
CA GLY A 38 2.83 13.57 -11.93
C GLY A 38 4.24 13.13 -12.36
N GLY A 39 4.44 11.88 -12.81
CA GLY A 39 5.75 11.34 -13.18
C GLY A 39 6.73 11.26 -12.00
N ARG A 40 6.23 11.12 -10.77
CA ARG A 40 7.00 11.02 -9.51
C ARG A 40 7.05 9.62 -8.93
N HIS A 41 6.21 8.70 -9.41
CA HIS A 41 6.26 7.30 -8.97
C HIS A 41 7.53 6.62 -9.49
N ILE A 42 8.14 5.73 -8.71
CA ILE A 42 9.44 5.11 -9.03
C ILE A 42 9.40 4.34 -10.36
N GLU A 43 8.33 3.61 -10.63
CA GLU A 43 8.13 2.88 -11.89
C GLU A 43 8.18 3.80 -13.13
N THR A 44 7.99 5.12 -12.99
CA THR A 44 8.08 6.08 -14.12
C THR A 44 9.52 6.39 -14.55
N VAL A 45 10.52 5.87 -13.84
CA VAL A 45 11.94 6.00 -14.18
C VAL A 45 12.66 4.65 -14.29
N GLU A 46 11.93 3.54 -14.15
CA GLU A 46 12.46 2.18 -14.22
C GLU A 46 12.07 1.50 -15.54
N ASP A 47 12.84 0.48 -15.92
CA ASP A 47 12.57 -0.41 -17.04
C ASP A 47 12.24 0.31 -18.37
N ALA A 48 11.29 -0.24 -19.13
CA ALA A 48 10.89 0.28 -20.44
C ALA A 48 10.29 1.69 -20.34
N LEU A 49 9.60 2.01 -19.24
CA LEU A 49 8.96 3.31 -19.05
C LEU A 49 10.02 4.40 -18.79
N GLY A 50 11.03 4.11 -17.97
CA GLY A 50 12.17 5.01 -17.74
C GLY A 50 13.01 5.23 -18.99
N ALA A 51 13.33 4.16 -19.73
CA ALA A 51 14.04 4.27 -21.01
C ALA A 51 13.25 5.12 -22.03
N ALA A 52 11.93 4.93 -22.10
CA ALA A 52 11.09 5.70 -23.00
C ALA A 52 10.92 7.16 -22.57
N ARG A 53 10.86 7.44 -21.27
CA ARG A 53 10.80 8.81 -20.75
C ARG A 53 12.00 9.66 -21.19
N TYR A 54 13.18 9.08 -21.25
CA TYR A 54 14.35 9.79 -21.79
C TYR A 54 14.20 10.07 -23.30
N ASN A 55 13.66 9.12 -24.05
CA ASN A 55 13.39 9.27 -25.49
C ASN A 55 12.28 10.28 -25.80
N ASP A 56 11.30 10.47 -24.90
CA ASP A 56 10.29 11.53 -25.03
C ASP A 56 10.96 12.92 -25.12
N THR A 57 12.06 13.16 -24.39
CA THR A 57 12.83 14.42 -24.47
C THR A 57 13.49 14.65 -25.84
N LYS A 58 13.65 13.57 -26.62
CA LYS A 58 14.21 13.56 -27.98
C LYS A 58 13.12 13.51 -29.06
N GLY A 59 11.84 13.52 -28.68
CA GLY A 59 10.72 13.34 -29.61
C GLY A 59 10.61 11.94 -30.21
N ILE A 60 11.19 10.92 -29.57
CA ILE A 60 11.18 9.54 -30.08
C ILE A 60 10.13 8.72 -29.34
N LYS A 61 9.07 8.30 -30.05
CA LYS A 61 8.08 7.34 -29.54
C LYS A 61 8.72 5.97 -29.38
N SER A 62 8.88 5.53 -28.12
CA SER A 62 9.61 4.30 -27.81
C SER A 62 8.94 3.41 -26.78
N TYR A 63 7.92 3.92 -26.06
CA TYR A 63 7.21 3.12 -25.09
C TYR A 63 6.22 2.17 -25.77
N LEU A 64 6.26 0.90 -25.38
CA LEU A 64 5.30 -0.11 -25.80
C LEU A 64 4.55 -0.60 -24.55
N GLY A 65 3.28 -0.23 -24.44
CA GLY A 65 2.44 -0.67 -23.33
C GLY A 65 2.15 -2.16 -23.40
N GLU A 66 2.08 -2.80 -22.23
CA GLU A 66 1.66 -4.20 -22.10
C GLU A 66 0.23 -4.38 -22.60
N GLY A 67 -0.01 -5.49 -23.31
CA GLY A 67 -1.33 -5.86 -23.80
C GLY A 67 -1.35 -6.36 -25.23
N VAL A 68 -2.57 -6.56 -25.71
CA VAL A 68 -2.86 -7.08 -27.06
C VAL A 68 -3.76 -6.12 -27.82
N GLN A 69 -3.72 -6.21 -29.14
CA GLN A 69 -4.63 -5.53 -30.05
C GLN A 69 -5.46 -6.56 -30.81
N VAL A 70 -6.71 -6.22 -31.12
CA VAL A 70 -7.55 -7.02 -32.02
C VAL A 70 -7.03 -6.82 -33.44
N TYR A 71 -6.54 -7.89 -34.08
CA TYR A 71 -5.89 -7.79 -35.41
C TYR A 71 -6.80 -8.21 -36.57
N ASN A 72 -7.88 -8.94 -36.30
CA ASN A 72 -8.82 -9.38 -37.33
C ASN A 72 -9.91 -8.35 -37.67
N ASN A 73 -9.79 -7.11 -37.17
CA ASN A 73 -10.69 -5.98 -37.43
C ASN A 73 -12.18 -6.22 -37.07
N VAL A 74 -12.47 -7.23 -36.25
CA VAL A 74 -13.83 -7.45 -35.72
C VAL A 74 -14.09 -6.42 -34.62
N ALA A 75 -15.19 -5.67 -34.74
CA ALA A 75 -15.58 -4.68 -33.74
C ALA A 75 -15.91 -5.36 -32.40
N ILE A 76 -15.47 -4.77 -31.28
CA ILE A 76 -15.78 -5.29 -29.95
C ILE A 76 -17.22 -4.88 -29.60
N THR A 77 -18.04 -5.88 -29.25
CA THR A 77 -19.41 -5.66 -28.78
C THR A 77 -19.45 -5.78 -27.27
N TYR A 78 -20.01 -4.77 -26.62
CA TYR A 78 -20.17 -4.73 -25.17
C TYR A 78 -21.62 -4.91 -24.78
N ASP A 79 -21.85 -5.62 -23.69
CA ASP A 79 -23.12 -5.58 -22.97
C ASP A 79 -23.30 -4.17 -22.36
N PRO A 80 -24.38 -3.44 -22.68
CA PRO A 80 -24.58 -2.07 -22.20
C PRO A 80 -24.83 -1.97 -20.68
N LEU A 81 -25.20 -3.07 -20.02
CA LEU A 81 -25.45 -3.12 -18.58
C LEU A 81 -24.20 -3.52 -17.79
N THR A 82 -23.45 -4.51 -18.30
CA THR A 82 -22.34 -5.12 -17.57
C THR A 82 -20.96 -4.67 -18.06
N GLY A 83 -20.87 -4.11 -19.28
CA GLY A 83 -19.60 -3.77 -19.93
C GLY A 83 -18.80 -5.00 -20.41
N ALA A 84 -19.34 -6.21 -20.29
CA ALA A 84 -18.67 -7.43 -20.71
C ALA A 84 -18.59 -7.53 -22.25
N ILE A 85 -17.50 -8.11 -22.75
CA ILE A 85 -17.34 -8.38 -24.19
C ILE A 85 -18.19 -9.60 -24.57
N THR A 86 -19.21 -9.40 -25.41
CA THR A 86 -20.18 -10.46 -25.77
C THR A 86 -19.72 -11.30 -26.98
N ASN A 87 -18.82 -10.76 -27.80
CA ASN A 87 -18.30 -11.44 -28.99
C ASN A 87 -16.83 -11.87 -28.85
N TYR A 88 -16.39 -12.17 -27.62
CA TYR A 88 -14.98 -12.47 -27.34
C TYR A 88 -14.41 -13.62 -28.20
N SER A 89 -15.21 -14.65 -28.47
CA SER A 89 -14.85 -15.80 -29.30
C SER A 89 -14.60 -15.45 -30.78
N ALA A 90 -15.11 -14.32 -31.26
CA ALA A 90 -14.88 -13.84 -32.63
C ALA A 90 -13.66 -12.93 -32.74
N LEU A 91 -13.05 -12.53 -31.63
CA LEU A 91 -11.88 -11.66 -31.61
C LEU A 91 -10.60 -12.48 -31.76
N GLN A 92 -9.67 -11.98 -32.57
CA GLN A 92 -8.32 -12.53 -32.65
C GLN A 92 -7.31 -11.46 -32.20
N PHE A 93 -6.42 -11.85 -31.30
CA PHE A 93 -5.49 -10.95 -30.64
C PHE A 93 -4.07 -11.15 -31.15
N ALA A 94 -3.35 -10.05 -31.34
CA ALA A 94 -1.91 -10.04 -31.60
C ALA A 94 -1.23 -9.14 -30.55
N ALA A 95 0.08 -9.33 -30.36
CA ALA A 95 0.86 -8.46 -29.49
C ALA A 95 0.72 -6.99 -29.94
N ASN A 96 0.60 -6.09 -28.97
CA ASN A 96 0.65 -4.66 -29.26
C ASN A 96 2.00 -4.32 -29.91
N ALA A 97 1.97 -3.60 -31.04
CA ALA A 97 3.16 -3.15 -31.75
C ALA A 97 3.26 -1.61 -31.84
N THR A 98 2.25 -0.90 -31.32
CA THR A 98 2.13 0.55 -31.46
C THR A 98 2.93 1.26 -30.36
N LYS A 99 4.02 1.92 -30.76
CA LYS A 99 4.83 2.73 -29.84
C LYS A 99 4.19 4.10 -29.60
N THR A 100 4.31 4.59 -28.38
CA THR A 100 3.81 5.90 -27.93
C THR A 100 4.89 6.64 -27.13
N TYR A 101 4.66 7.92 -26.87
CA TYR A 101 5.37 8.62 -25.80
C TYR A 101 4.98 8.04 -24.45
N ALA A 102 5.93 7.99 -23.51
CA ALA A 102 5.67 7.55 -22.15
C ALA A 102 4.67 8.50 -21.46
N GLN A 103 4.77 9.81 -21.70
CA GLN A 103 3.81 10.79 -21.17
C GLN A 103 2.37 10.55 -21.64
N ASP A 104 2.19 10.28 -22.94
CA ASP A 104 0.87 9.99 -23.52
C ASP A 104 0.27 8.70 -22.95
N TYR A 105 1.11 7.67 -22.78
CA TYR A 105 0.69 6.41 -22.18
C TYR A 105 0.21 6.61 -20.74
N VAL A 106 1.03 7.24 -19.89
CA VAL A 106 0.69 7.49 -18.48
C VAL A 106 -0.57 8.34 -18.36
N SER A 107 -0.75 9.34 -19.22
CA SER A 107 -1.94 10.19 -19.24
C SER A 107 -3.21 9.42 -19.57
N ARG A 108 -3.16 8.45 -20.50
CA ARG A 108 -4.30 7.59 -20.85
C ARG A 108 -4.62 6.58 -19.74
N VAL A 109 -3.59 5.97 -19.15
CA VAL A 109 -3.72 5.01 -18.06
C VAL A 109 -4.34 5.64 -16.81
N ASN A 110 -4.19 6.95 -16.59
CA ASN A 110 -4.81 7.64 -15.46
C ASN A 110 -6.36 7.54 -15.43
N SER A 111 -7.02 7.31 -16.56
CA SER A 111 -8.49 7.11 -16.60
C SER A 111 -8.91 5.66 -16.36
N ILE A 112 -7.95 4.74 -16.19
CA ILE A 112 -8.14 3.31 -16.05
C ILE A 112 -7.87 2.92 -14.58
N PRO A 113 -8.86 2.42 -13.83
CA PRO A 113 -8.67 2.03 -12.43
C PRO A 113 -7.75 0.82 -12.24
N GLU A 114 -7.79 -0.15 -13.15
CA GLU A 114 -7.20 -1.49 -13.01
C GLU A 114 -5.70 -1.48 -12.68
N PRO A 115 -4.85 -0.66 -13.33
CA PRO A 115 -3.42 -0.58 -13.01
C PRO A 115 -3.11 -0.03 -11.62
N ASN A 116 -4.09 0.59 -10.95
CA ASN A 116 -3.98 1.13 -9.60
C ASN A 116 -4.73 0.29 -8.57
N MET A 117 -5.32 -0.84 -8.95
CA MET A 117 -5.96 -1.74 -8.01
C MET A 117 -4.94 -2.44 -7.12
N MET A 118 -5.09 -2.26 -5.81
CA MET A 118 -4.24 -2.84 -4.79
C MET A 118 -5.00 -3.83 -3.90
N SER A 119 -4.28 -4.78 -3.32
CA SER A 119 -4.85 -5.67 -2.31
C SER A 119 -4.99 -4.94 -0.97
N LYS A 120 -6.12 -5.13 -0.29
CA LYS A 120 -6.32 -4.65 1.09
C LYS A 120 -5.61 -5.53 2.13
N ASN A 121 -4.83 -6.51 1.68
CA ASN A 121 -4.13 -7.44 2.55
C ASN A 121 -2.90 -6.79 3.15
N TYR A 122 -2.83 -6.80 4.48
CA TYR A 122 -1.66 -6.29 5.18
C TYR A 122 -1.41 -7.00 6.51
N LEU A 123 -0.16 -6.89 6.96
CA LEU A 123 0.34 -7.26 8.28
C LEU A 123 1.03 -6.04 8.91
N LYS A 124 0.70 -5.72 10.16
CA LYS A 124 1.25 -4.59 10.90
C LYS A 124 1.73 -5.03 12.28
N LEU A 125 2.96 -4.63 12.66
CA LEU A 125 3.41 -4.65 14.06
C LEU A 125 2.98 -3.33 14.69
N ARG A 126 1.77 -3.31 15.25
CA ARG A 126 1.13 -2.10 15.73
C ARG A 126 1.72 -1.58 17.02
N GLU A 127 2.14 -2.46 17.92
CA GLU A 127 2.64 -2.03 19.21
C GLU A 127 3.69 -3.01 19.76
N VAL A 128 4.74 -2.46 20.37
CA VAL A 128 5.66 -3.16 21.25
C VAL A 128 5.83 -2.32 22.52
N ILE A 129 5.64 -2.93 23.68
CA ILE A 129 5.84 -2.30 24.99
C ILE A 129 6.84 -3.14 25.77
N LEU A 130 7.94 -2.51 26.19
CA LEU A 130 8.88 -3.09 27.14
C LEU A 130 8.76 -2.32 28.46
N GLY A 131 8.20 -2.97 29.48
CA GLY A 131 8.02 -2.41 30.82
C GLY A 131 8.99 -3.00 31.84
N TYR A 132 9.40 -2.17 32.79
CA TYR A 132 10.17 -2.56 33.97
C TYR A 132 9.50 -2.01 35.24
N ASN A 133 9.08 -2.92 36.12
CA ASN A 133 8.58 -2.60 37.44
C ASN A 133 9.77 -2.36 38.37
N ILE A 134 9.91 -1.13 38.86
CA ILE A 134 11.00 -0.75 39.76
C ILE A 134 10.66 -1.29 41.15
N PRO A 135 11.50 -2.14 41.76
CA PRO A 135 11.30 -2.59 43.13
C PRO A 135 11.34 -1.39 44.08
N VAL A 136 10.24 -1.17 44.80
CA VAL A 136 10.15 -0.14 45.84
C VAL A 136 10.26 -0.80 47.22
N GLY A 137 10.98 -0.16 48.13
CA GLY A 137 11.12 -0.66 49.49
C GLY A 137 9.85 -0.44 50.32
N SER A 138 9.60 -1.29 51.31
CA SER A 138 8.40 -1.21 52.18
C SER A 138 8.29 0.06 53.03
N LYS A 139 9.38 0.84 53.15
CA LYS A 139 9.42 2.13 53.86
C LYS A 139 9.37 3.35 52.91
N SER A 140 9.20 3.13 51.61
CA SER A 140 9.12 4.19 50.60
C SER A 140 7.77 4.92 50.68
N PHE A 141 7.74 6.21 50.36
CA PHE A 141 6.50 6.97 50.11
C PHE A 141 5.90 6.67 48.72
N ILE A 142 6.60 5.88 47.90
CA ILE A 142 6.14 5.40 46.59
C ILE A 142 5.76 3.93 46.75
N HIS A 143 4.48 3.63 46.56
CA HIS A 143 3.92 2.26 46.62
C HIS A 143 4.17 1.45 45.34
N SER A 144 4.30 2.10 44.19
CA SER A 144 4.61 1.42 42.92
C SER A 144 5.28 2.37 41.93
N ALA A 145 6.25 1.85 41.17
CA ALA A 145 6.93 2.59 40.11
C ALA A 145 7.16 1.69 38.89
N ASN A 146 6.85 2.21 37.70
CA ASN A 146 7.06 1.53 36.43
C ASN A 146 7.63 2.48 35.39
N VAL A 147 8.58 1.99 34.60
CA VAL A 147 9.06 2.64 33.38
C VAL A 147 8.75 1.73 32.21
N SER A 148 8.22 2.27 31.13
CA SER A 148 8.02 1.52 29.89
C SER A 148 8.49 2.27 28.66
N LEU A 149 9.09 1.54 27.74
CA LEU A 149 9.33 1.96 26.36
C LEU A 149 8.13 1.51 25.53
N VAL A 150 7.49 2.42 24.83
CA VAL A 150 6.31 2.18 24.00
C VAL A 150 6.67 2.53 22.57
N ALA A 151 6.41 1.62 21.64
CA ALA A 151 6.69 1.83 20.24
C ALA A 151 5.47 1.41 19.40
N ARG A 152 4.99 2.27 18.50
CA ARG A 152 3.76 2.04 17.73
C ARG A 152 3.97 2.18 16.23
N ASN A 153 3.21 1.39 15.46
CA ASN A 153 3.25 1.31 13.99
C ASN A 153 4.67 1.00 13.45
N LEU A 154 5.31 -0.03 14.02
CA LEU A 154 6.72 -0.33 13.80
C LEU A 154 7.03 -0.98 12.46
N LEU A 155 6.18 -1.90 12.01
CA LEU A 155 6.37 -2.61 10.76
C LEU A 155 5.05 -2.65 10.02
N TYR A 156 5.09 -2.41 8.72
CA TYR A 156 3.93 -2.47 7.85
C TYR A 156 4.32 -3.25 6.59
N ILE A 157 3.64 -4.37 6.36
CA ILE A 157 3.89 -5.25 5.21
C ILE A 157 2.60 -5.33 4.39
N LEU A 158 2.71 -4.92 3.13
CA LEU A 158 1.67 -5.08 2.12
C LEU A 158 2.00 -6.26 1.21
N LYS A 159 0.99 -6.81 0.55
CA LYS A 159 1.16 -7.89 -0.42
C LYS A 159 2.07 -7.48 -1.60
N ASP A 160 1.95 -6.22 -2.02
CA ASP A 160 2.66 -5.67 -3.17
C ASP A 160 3.33 -4.36 -2.76
N ARG A 161 4.65 -4.29 -2.97
CA ARG A 161 5.49 -3.17 -2.55
C ARG A 161 5.26 -1.90 -3.36
N ARG A 162 4.62 -1.99 -4.53
CA ARG A 162 4.28 -0.83 -5.36
C ARG A 162 3.27 0.12 -4.70
N PHE A 163 2.59 -0.34 -3.65
CA PHE A 163 1.55 0.41 -2.95
C PHE A 163 1.96 0.79 -1.52
N ASN A 164 3.25 0.91 -1.22
CA ASN A 164 3.74 1.18 0.14
C ASN A 164 3.43 2.60 0.67
N ASP A 165 2.96 3.50 -0.18
CA ASP A 165 2.74 4.93 0.16
C ASP A 165 1.35 5.22 0.76
N VAL A 166 0.54 4.17 1.01
CA VAL A 166 -0.82 4.27 1.51
C VAL A 166 -0.97 3.68 2.92
N ASP A 167 -1.68 4.38 3.80
CA ASP A 167 -2.20 3.81 5.05
C ASP A 167 -3.52 3.07 4.81
N ILE A 168 -3.47 1.76 4.56
CA ILE A 168 -4.68 0.95 4.36
C ILE A 168 -5.53 0.89 5.65
N ASP A 169 -4.94 1.13 6.82
CA ASP A 169 -5.64 1.12 8.12
C ASP A 169 -6.78 2.15 8.14
N GLN A 170 -6.62 3.28 7.44
CA GLN A 170 -7.65 4.33 7.33
C GLN A 170 -8.85 3.91 6.47
N TYR A 171 -8.72 2.86 5.66
CA TYR A 171 -9.73 2.40 4.69
C TYR A 171 -10.30 1.02 5.07
N ALA A 172 -10.56 0.83 6.36
CA ALA A 172 -11.08 -0.41 6.93
C ALA A 172 -12.52 -0.76 6.51
N GLY A 173 -13.31 0.21 6.02
CA GLY A 173 -14.69 0.01 5.60
C GLY A 173 -14.86 -0.50 4.16
N ASN A 174 -16.00 -0.13 3.58
CA ASN A 174 -16.43 -0.47 2.21
C ASN A 174 -15.92 0.52 1.16
N GLN A 175 -14.85 1.27 1.45
CA GLN A 175 -14.25 2.18 0.47
C GLN A 175 -13.66 1.39 -0.70
N THR A 176 -13.94 1.88 -1.91
CA THR A 176 -13.45 1.31 -3.18
C THR A 176 -12.12 1.90 -3.61
N GLY A 177 -11.64 2.97 -2.96
CA GLY A 177 -10.36 3.61 -3.24
C GLY A 177 -9.84 4.43 -2.07
N THR A 178 -8.55 4.80 -2.15
CA THR A 178 -7.87 5.68 -1.20
C THR A 178 -8.08 7.15 -1.59
N ASN A 179 -7.66 8.09 -0.75
CA ASN A 179 -7.49 9.49 -1.10
C ASN A 179 -6.04 9.91 -0.81
N LEU A 180 -5.68 11.15 -1.18
CA LEU A 180 -4.43 11.76 -0.75
C LEU A 180 -4.40 11.80 0.78
N GLN A 181 -3.26 11.40 1.33
CA GLN A 181 -3.06 11.27 2.76
C GLN A 181 -1.64 11.66 3.14
N THR A 182 -1.47 12.04 4.40
CA THR A 182 -0.14 12.15 4.97
C THR A 182 0.45 10.75 5.20
N PRO A 183 1.77 10.57 5.06
CA PRO A 183 2.40 9.29 5.34
C PRO A 183 2.13 8.80 6.76
N THR A 184 2.07 7.48 6.92
CA THR A 184 1.95 6.86 8.25
C THR A 184 3.16 7.20 9.12
N THR A 185 2.91 7.42 10.41
CA THR A 185 3.98 7.70 11.38
C THR A 185 4.31 6.47 12.20
N ARG A 186 5.61 6.30 12.46
CA ARG A 186 6.16 5.38 13.45
C ARG A 186 6.53 6.18 14.68
N SER A 187 6.04 5.79 15.85
CA SER A 187 6.27 6.53 17.10
C SER A 187 6.94 5.69 18.16
N TYR A 188 7.74 6.37 18.98
CA TYR A 188 8.46 5.83 20.12
C TYR A 188 8.25 6.77 21.30
N GLY A 189 8.09 6.22 22.50
CA GLY A 189 7.84 6.99 23.70
C GLY A 189 8.34 6.27 24.94
N ILE A 190 8.53 7.06 26.00
CA ILE A 190 8.83 6.57 27.34
C ILE A 190 7.66 6.97 28.22
N ASN A 191 7.10 6.01 28.95
CA ASN A 191 6.10 6.27 29.97
C ASN A 191 6.69 5.95 31.35
N VAL A 192 6.49 6.85 32.30
CA VAL A 192 6.90 6.68 33.69
C VAL A 192 5.67 6.84 34.55
N ASN A 193 5.38 5.82 35.36
CA ASN A 193 4.21 5.79 36.22
C ASN A 193 4.63 5.59 37.67
N PHE A 194 4.13 6.45 38.56
CA PHE A 194 4.33 6.38 40.01
C PHE A 194 2.99 6.34 40.72
N VAL A 195 2.91 5.52 41.77
CA VAL A 195 1.78 5.47 42.71
C VAL A 195 2.34 5.81 44.09
N PHE A 196 1.79 6.85 44.71
CA PHE A 196 2.18 7.37 46.03
C PHE A 196 1.26 6.86 47.14
#